data_AF-W9XIP0-F1
#
_entry.id   AF-W9XIP0-F1
#
_cell.length_a   1.000
_cell.length_b   1.000
_cell.length_c   1.000
_cell.angle_alpha   90.00
_cell.angle_beta   90.00
_cell.angle_gamma   90.00
#
_symmetry.space_group_name_H-M   'P 1'
#
loop_
_entity.id
_entity.type
_entity.pdbx_description
1 polymer ?
#
loop_
_entity_poly.entity_id
_entity_poly.type
_entity_poly.pdbx_seq_one_letter_code
_entity_poly.pdbx_strand_id
1 'polypeptide(L)'
;MDSAEVTEPMTAAWAHYVNSNNLLNELRGLSKTYPFSSECLDEAKALVVRDPGSVRSWNYCWLVLVKIEKENLLTKHARALAFKASTWGGKRPTQAESDRLVNACVVEWTRALRQMLRHWDKPPSTTGA
;
A
#
# COMPACT_ATOMS: atom_id res chain seq x y z
N MET A 1 -7.12 -18.81 -27.78
CA MET A 1 -6.26 -17.72 -27.26
C MET A 1 -5.82 -18.14 -25.90
N ASP A 2 -4.53 -18.46 -25.74
CA ASP A 2 -4.00 -18.92 -24.48
C ASP A 2 -4.08 -17.79 -23.45
N SER A 3 -4.65 -18.10 -22.28
CA SER A 3 -4.77 -17.13 -21.17
C SER A 3 -3.42 -16.51 -20.78
N ALA A 4 -2.32 -17.20 -21.08
CA ALA A 4 -0.94 -16.76 -20.82
C ALA A 4 -0.54 -15.52 -21.65
N GLU A 5 -0.89 -15.47 -22.95
CA GLU A 5 -0.51 -14.37 -23.86
C GLU A 5 -1.13 -13.02 -23.47
N VAL A 6 -2.28 -13.03 -22.80
CA VAL A 6 -2.95 -11.80 -22.33
C VAL A 6 -2.45 -11.38 -20.94
N THR A 7 -2.04 -12.33 -20.10
CA THR A 7 -1.62 -12.04 -18.71
C THR A 7 -0.25 -11.38 -18.59
N GLU A 8 0.70 -11.66 -19.48
CA GLU A 8 2.04 -11.06 -19.44
C GLU A 8 2.05 -9.53 -19.61
N PRO A 9 1.44 -8.95 -20.68
CA PRO A 9 1.41 -7.49 -20.84
C PRO A 9 0.62 -6.79 -19.72
N MET A 10 -0.44 -7.43 -19.22
CA MET A 10 -1.20 -6.90 -18.07
C MET A 10 -0.35 -6.89 -16.79
N THR A 11 0.42 -7.95 -16.54
CA THR A 11 1.33 -8.04 -15.39
C THR A 11 2.39 -6.95 -15.47
N ALA A 12 3.00 -6.75 -16.64
CA ALA A 12 4.00 -5.71 -16.87
C ALA A 12 3.44 -4.30 -16.66
N ALA A 13 2.21 -4.03 -17.12
CA ALA A 13 1.55 -2.75 -16.93
C ALA A 13 1.33 -2.42 -15.44
N TRP A 14 0.84 -3.38 -14.65
CA TRP A 14 0.67 -3.18 -13.20
C TRP A 14 2.01 -3.04 -12.47
N ALA A 15 3.03 -3.82 -12.87
CA ALA A 15 4.37 -3.67 -12.33
C ALA A 15 4.90 -2.25 -12.58
N HIS A 16 4.78 -1.74 -13.81
CA HIS A 16 5.17 -0.38 -14.15
C HIS A 16 4.36 0.66 -13.36
N TYR A 17 3.04 0.53 -13.28
CA TYR A 17 2.19 1.44 -12.53
C TYR A 17 2.60 1.56 -11.05
N VAL A 18 2.92 0.44 -10.40
CA VAL A 18 3.36 0.43 -9.00
C VAL A 18 4.78 0.99 -8.82
N ASN A 19 5.69 0.68 -9.75
CA ASN A 19 7.10 1.04 -9.64
C ASN A 19 7.41 2.47 -10.11
N SER A 20 6.58 3.06 -10.98
CA SER A 20 6.73 4.43 -11.51
C SER A 20 5.98 5.49 -10.68
N ASN A 21 5.81 5.28 -9.38
CA ASN A 21 5.13 6.17 -8.42
C ASN A 21 3.64 6.48 -8.69
N ASN A 22 3.00 5.96 -9.73
CA ASN A 22 1.58 6.23 -10.01
C ASN A 22 0.69 5.80 -8.84
N LEU A 23 0.89 4.58 -8.32
CA LEU A 23 0.14 4.10 -7.15
C LEU A 23 0.36 4.98 -5.90
N LEU A 24 1.59 5.43 -5.67
CA LEU A 24 1.91 6.29 -4.53
C LEU A 24 1.21 7.65 -4.66
N ASN A 25 1.21 8.22 -5.86
CA ASN A 25 0.56 9.49 -6.15
C ASN A 25 -0.96 9.40 -5.96
N GLU A 26 -1.60 8.32 -6.40
CA GLU A 26 -3.03 8.10 -6.17
C GLU A 26 -3.36 7.94 -4.69
N LEU A 27 -2.60 7.12 -3.96
CA LEU A 27 -2.79 6.97 -2.51
C LEU A 27 -2.65 8.32 -1.78
N ARG A 28 -1.66 9.14 -2.16
CA ARG A 28 -1.48 10.50 -1.61
C ARG A 28 -2.61 11.46 -2.04
N GLY A 29 -3.16 11.28 -3.23
CA GLY A 29 -4.35 11.99 -3.68
C GLY A 29 -5.60 11.68 -2.84
N LEU A 30 -5.68 10.47 -2.29
CA LEU A 30 -6.76 10.02 -1.40
C LEU A 30 -6.50 10.31 0.10
N SER A 31 -5.25 10.56 0.47
CA SER A 31 -4.80 10.84 1.85
C SER A 31 -4.19 12.25 1.97
N LYS A 32 -4.97 13.30 1.67
CA LYS A 32 -4.44 14.66 1.54
C LYS A 32 -4.06 15.29 2.89
N THR A 33 -4.72 14.91 3.98
CA THR A 33 -4.44 15.50 5.30
C THR A 33 -3.17 14.92 5.90
N TYR A 34 -3.01 13.61 5.81
CA TYR A 34 -1.81 12.87 6.20
C TYR A 34 -1.33 12.06 4.98
N PRO A 35 -0.38 12.61 4.19
CA PRO A 35 0.12 11.95 2.98
C PRO A 35 0.58 10.51 3.23
N PHE A 36 0.18 9.60 2.35
CA PHE A 36 0.52 8.18 2.44
C PHE A 36 2.04 7.98 2.44
N SER A 37 2.49 7.11 3.35
CA SER A 37 3.90 6.79 3.53
C SER A 37 4.47 6.02 2.34
N SER A 38 5.52 6.55 1.72
CA SER A 38 6.27 5.82 0.69
C SER A 38 6.96 4.59 1.26
N GLU A 39 7.51 4.69 2.49
CA GLU A 39 8.16 3.57 3.17
C GLU A 39 7.19 2.40 3.39
N CYS A 40 5.92 2.69 3.70
CA CYS A 40 4.88 1.66 3.82
C CYS A 40 4.64 0.93 2.50
N LEU A 41 4.64 1.67 1.39
CA LEU A 41 4.43 1.10 0.07
C LEU A 41 5.65 0.28 -0.37
N ASP A 42 6.85 0.75 -0.10
CA ASP A 42 8.10 0.06 -0.46
C ASP A 42 8.29 -1.23 0.33
N GLU A 43 7.94 -1.24 1.62
CA GLU A 43 7.93 -2.48 2.42
C GLU A 43 6.93 -3.49 1.86
N ALA A 44 5.72 -3.05 1.49
CA ALA A 44 4.73 -3.94 0.89
C ALA A 44 5.21 -4.55 -0.43
N LYS A 45 5.84 -3.76 -1.32
CA LYS A 45 6.48 -4.27 -2.55
C LYS A 45 7.50 -5.36 -2.23
N ALA A 46 8.37 -5.11 -1.24
CA ALA A 46 9.38 -6.09 -0.83
C ALA A 46 8.77 -7.39 -0.28
N LEU A 47 7.66 -7.30 0.47
CA LEU A 47 6.93 -8.47 0.97
C LEU A 47 6.27 -9.26 -0.15
N VAL A 48 5.69 -8.61 -1.17
CA VAL A 48 5.13 -9.31 -2.34
C VAL A 48 6.21 -10.08 -3.08
N VAL A 49 7.38 -9.47 -3.33
CA VAL A 49 8.51 -10.13 -4.02
C VAL A 49 9.02 -11.36 -3.25
N ARG A 50 8.96 -11.33 -1.92
CA ARG A 50 9.41 -12.45 -1.06
C ARG A 50 8.34 -13.53 -0.86
N ASP A 51 7.08 -13.24 -1.17
CA ASP A 51 5.98 -14.17 -0.97
C ASP A 51 5.84 -15.12 -2.17
N PRO A 52 6.15 -16.43 -2.03
CA PRO A 52 6.00 -17.39 -3.11
C PRO A 52 4.53 -17.55 -3.57
N GLY A 53 3.56 -17.14 -2.75
CA GLY A 53 2.14 -17.12 -3.12
C GLY A 53 1.76 -16.00 -4.08
N SER A 54 2.60 -14.97 -4.24
CA SER A 54 2.35 -13.82 -5.13
C SER A 54 2.22 -14.22 -6.60
N VAL A 55 2.83 -15.34 -7.02
CA VAL A 55 2.71 -15.87 -8.39
C VAL A 55 1.28 -16.28 -8.79
N ARG A 56 0.36 -16.35 -7.82
CA ARG A 56 -1.05 -16.73 -8.03
C ARG A 56 -1.95 -15.56 -8.46
N SER A 57 -1.39 -14.38 -8.68
CA SER A 57 -2.10 -13.22 -9.21
C SER A 57 -1.23 -12.51 -10.25
N TRP A 58 -1.84 -12.14 -11.37
CA TRP A 58 -1.22 -11.29 -12.39
C TRP A 58 -1.22 -9.80 -12.00
N ASN A 59 -1.93 -9.42 -10.93
CA ASN A 59 -2.11 -8.03 -10.55
C ASN A 59 -1.21 -7.63 -9.38
N TYR A 60 -0.03 -7.11 -9.71
CA TYR A 60 0.95 -6.67 -8.73
C TYR A 60 0.45 -5.54 -7.82
N CYS A 61 -0.38 -4.62 -8.35
CA CYS A 61 -0.96 -3.54 -7.56
C CYS A 61 -1.86 -4.09 -6.44
N TRP A 62 -2.79 -4.99 -6.79
CA TRP A 62 -3.67 -5.62 -5.83
C TRP A 62 -2.89 -6.40 -4.75
N LEU A 63 -1.86 -7.17 -5.14
CA LEU A 63 -1.00 -7.89 -4.20
C LEU A 63 -0.35 -6.96 -3.17
N VAL A 64 0.19 -5.82 -3.64
CA VAL A 64 0.81 -4.82 -2.77
C VAL A 64 -0.20 -4.24 -1.79
N LEU A 65 -1.39 -3.83 -2.26
CA LEU A 65 -2.44 -3.27 -1.40
C LEU A 65 -2.91 -4.30 -0.36
N VAL A 66 -3.09 -5.55 -0.75
CA VAL A 66 -3.47 -6.65 0.17
C VAL A 66 -2.37 -6.92 1.20
N LYS A 67 -1.09 -6.85 0.83
CA LYS A 67 0.01 -6.99 1.80
C LYS A 67 0.03 -5.85 2.81
N ILE A 68 -0.24 -4.61 2.40
CA ILE A 68 -0.38 -3.47 3.33
C ILE A 68 -1.46 -3.77 4.38
N GLU A 69 -2.63 -4.28 3.96
CA GLU A 69 -3.74 -4.58 4.87
C GLU A 69 -3.42 -5.77 5.79
N LYS A 70 -2.96 -6.89 5.24
CA LYS A 70 -2.77 -8.15 5.99
C LYS A 70 -1.61 -8.11 6.98
N GLU A 71 -0.55 -7.39 6.64
CA GLU A 71 0.68 -7.32 7.46
C GLU A 71 0.64 -6.13 8.45
N ASN A 72 -0.50 -5.45 8.56
CA ASN A 72 -0.72 -4.30 9.44
C ASN A 72 0.31 -3.16 9.26
N LEU A 73 0.76 -2.94 8.02
CA LEU A 73 1.83 -1.99 7.72
C LEU A 73 1.39 -0.54 8.00
N LEU A 74 0.11 -0.22 7.83
CA LEU A 74 -0.40 1.12 8.11
C LEU A 74 -0.09 1.57 9.53
N THR A 75 -0.39 0.75 10.54
CA THR A 75 -0.11 1.07 11.94
C THR A 75 1.40 1.13 12.21
N LYS A 76 2.18 0.21 11.63
CA LYS A 76 3.64 0.20 11.76
C LYS A 76 4.26 1.52 11.29
N HIS A 77 3.93 1.95 10.08
CA HIS A 77 4.52 3.15 9.49
C HIS A 77 3.91 4.44 10.04
N ALA A 78 2.65 4.43 10.48
CA ALA A 78 2.06 5.57 11.18
C ALA A 78 2.78 5.83 12.50
N ARG A 79 3.14 4.78 13.26
CA ARG A 79 4.00 4.90 14.45
C ARG A 79 5.38 5.43 14.10
N ALA A 80 6.04 4.85 13.10
CA ALA A 80 7.36 5.33 12.68
C ALA A 80 7.33 6.83 12.33
N LEU A 81 6.30 7.29 11.61
CA LEU A 81 6.09 8.70 11.31
C LEU A 81 5.84 9.54 12.58
N ALA A 82 4.92 9.13 13.43
CA ALA A 82 4.50 9.91 14.58
C ALA A 82 5.59 10.06 15.65
N PHE A 83 6.48 9.07 15.80
CA PHE A 83 7.59 9.15 16.76
C PHE A 83 8.87 9.79 16.19
N LYS A 84 8.90 10.11 14.90
CA LYS A 84 10.05 10.77 14.27
C LYS A 84 10.11 12.24 14.68
N ALA A 85 11.24 12.69 15.22
CA ALA A 85 11.41 14.08 15.67
C ALA A 85 11.20 15.11 14.54
N SER A 86 11.55 14.77 13.29
CA SER A 86 11.34 15.65 12.13
C SER A 86 9.86 15.98 11.89
N THR A 87 8.93 15.10 12.29
CA THR A 87 7.48 15.31 12.19
C THR A 87 7.02 16.47 13.08
N TRP A 88 7.77 16.76 14.14
CA TRP A 88 7.47 17.77 15.15
C TRP A 88 8.44 18.96 15.12
N GLY A 89 9.07 19.21 13.95
CA GLY A 89 10.04 20.28 13.80
C GLY A 89 11.30 20.11 14.67
N GLY A 90 11.72 18.87 14.91
CA GLY A 90 12.89 18.52 15.72
C GLY A 90 12.59 18.34 17.21
N LYS A 91 11.34 18.56 17.65
CA LYS A 91 10.94 18.34 19.04
C LYS A 91 10.57 16.89 19.31
N ARG A 92 10.66 16.47 20.57
CA ARG A 92 10.16 15.17 21.01
C ARG A 92 8.67 15.30 21.36
N PRO A 93 7.78 14.56 20.70
CA PRO A 93 6.35 14.58 21.04
C PRO A 93 6.09 13.88 22.38
N THR A 94 4.99 14.25 23.01
CA THR A 94 4.41 13.44 24.09
C THR A 94 3.78 12.16 23.53
N GLN A 95 3.61 11.16 24.38
CA GLN A 95 2.94 9.91 23.99
C GLN A 95 1.54 10.16 23.43
N ALA A 96 0.76 11.03 24.08
CA ALA A 96 -0.61 11.36 23.66
C ALA A 96 -0.69 12.13 22.33
N GLU A 97 0.33 12.91 21.99
CA GLU A 97 0.42 13.58 20.68
C GLU A 97 0.76 12.58 19.58
N SER A 98 1.75 11.71 19.83
CA SER A 98 2.09 10.63 18.91
C SER A 98 0.90 9.72 18.65
N ASP A 99 0.19 9.27 19.69
CA ASP A 99 -0.94 8.36 19.55
C ASP A 99 -2.10 8.98 18.77
N ARG A 100 -2.36 10.29 18.96
CA ARG A 100 -3.35 11.03 18.16
C ARG A 100 -2.96 11.05 16.68
N LEU A 101 -1.70 11.32 16.37
CA LEU A 101 -1.21 11.34 15.00
C LEU A 101 -1.24 9.94 14.37
N VAL A 102 -0.84 8.90 15.11
CA VAL A 102 -0.93 7.50 14.66
C VAL A 102 -2.36 7.17 14.26
N ASN A 103 -3.32 7.45 15.14
CA ASN A 103 -4.73 7.16 14.87
C ASN A 103 -5.24 7.92 13.65
N ALA A 104 -4.89 9.20 13.51
CA ALA A 104 -5.31 10.02 12.38
C ALA A 104 -4.73 9.50 11.05
N CYS A 105 -3.44 9.15 11.00
CA CYS A 105 -2.82 8.54 9.84
C CYS A 105 -3.45 7.18 9.50
N VAL A 106 -3.62 6.30 10.47
CA VAL A 106 -4.21 4.96 10.24
C VAL A 106 -5.62 5.09 9.67
N VAL A 107 -6.47 5.95 10.24
CA VAL A 107 -7.84 6.16 9.74
C VAL A 107 -7.83 6.61 8.28
N GLU A 108 -7.04 7.63 7.95
CA GLU A 108 -7.02 8.16 6.58
C GLU A 108 -6.39 7.19 5.58
N TRP A 109 -5.28 6.55 5.96
CA TRP A 109 -4.58 5.59 5.09
C TRP A 109 -5.40 4.32 4.88
N THR A 110 -6.13 3.84 5.90
CA THR A 110 -7.06 2.71 5.75
C THR A 110 -8.20 3.08 4.80
N ARG A 111 -8.73 4.30 4.88
CA ARG A 111 -9.76 4.78 3.94
C ARG A 111 -9.23 4.79 2.50
N ALA A 112 -8.05 5.37 2.27
CA ALA A 112 -7.41 5.43 0.96
C ALA A 112 -7.14 4.01 0.39
N LEU A 113 -6.56 3.13 1.21
CA LEU A 113 -6.27 1.74 0.85
C LEU A 113 -7.54 0.98 0.44
N ARG A 114 -8.59 1.06 1.27
CA ARG A 114 -9.87 0.39 0.99
C ARG A 114 -10.57 0.96 -0.24
N GLN A 115 -10.44 2.25 -0.50
CA GLN A 115 -10.98 2.85 -1.72
C GLN A 115 -10.29 2.28 -2.96
N MET A 116 -8.97 2.12 -2.94
CA MET A 116 -8.23 1.47 -4.03
C MET A 116 -8.63 -0.01 -4.19
N LEU A 117 -8.73 -0.76 -3.08
CA LEU A 117 -9.08 -2.18 -3.12
C LEU A 117 -10.48 -2.46 -3.67
N ARG A 118 -11.43 -1.50 -3.55
CA ARG A 118 -12.78 -1.62 -4.12
C ARG A 118 -12.81 -1.76 -5.64
N HIS A 119 -11.72 -1.48 -6.35
CA HIS A 119 -11.63 -1.75 -7.79
C HIS A 119 -11.60 -3.26 -8.11
N TRP A 120 -11.42 -4.12 -7.09
CA TRP A 120 -11.40 -5.58 -7.23
C TRP A 120 -12.34 -6.23 -6.22
N ASP A 121 -13.63 -6.34 -6.55
CA ASP A 121 -14.61 -7.07 -5.73
C ASP A 121 -14.24 -8.55 -5.54
N LYS A 122 -13.51 -9.13 -6.50
CA LYS A 122 -12.93 -10.47 -6.42
C LYS A 122 -11.41 -10.39 -6.63
N PRO A 123 -10.61 -11.22 -5.92
CA PRO A 123 -9.18 -11.31 -6.17
C PRO A 123 -8.87 -11.57 -7.65
N PRO A 124 -8.02 -10.76 -8.30
CA PRO A 124 -7.55 -11.04 -9.65
C PRO A 124 -6.54 -12.20 -9.61
N SER A 125 -7.03 -13.43 -9.62
CA SER A 125 -6.21 -14.66 -9.62
C SER A 125 -5.79 -15.08 -11.03
N THR A 126 -4.68 -15.81 -11.14
CA THR A 126 -4.26 -16.47 -12.39
C THR A 126 -5.15 -17.66 -12.77
N THR A 127 -5.94 -18.20 -11.84
CA THR A 127 -7.03 -19.13 -12.12
C THR A 127 -8.34 -18.35 -12.28
N GLY A 128 -8.84 -18.28 -13.51
CA GLY A 128 -10.21 -17.84 -13.78
C GLY A 128 -11.17 -19.00 -13.54
N ALA A 129 -12.02 -18.86 -12.51
CA ALA A 129 -13.07 -19.81 -12.11
C ALA A 129 -12.61 -21.21 -11.65
#